data_AF-B5LGL4-F1
#
_entry.id   AF-B5LGL4-F1
#
_cell.length_a   1.000
_cell.length_b   1.000
_cell.length_c   1.000
_cell.angle_alpha   90.00
_cell.angle_beta   90.00
_cell.angle_gamma   90.00
#
_symmetry.space_group_name_H-M   'P 1'
#
loop_
_entity.id
_entity.type
_entity.pdbx_description
1 polymer ?
#
loop_
_entity_poly.entity_id
_entity_poly.type
_entity_poly.pdbx_seq_one_letter_code
_entity_poly.pdbx_strand_id
1 'polypeptide(L)'
;HHEYETTVTTGHSDPCEGRAEDRFSDTQGSECDDRKIEGNVGKKTNKGKSEGACAPYRRLHVCDRNLEEIKPVDITNDKFLVDVLLAAKHEGKSIRTQYKQIENGYKSGLCTVLARSFADIGDIIRGKDLCSGNNREKVKLENNLKKIFGIIYGKLKKNNNNVAIKTYYEQDAPNYYQLRNDWWERNRQQVWNAITCGAPKDAKYLEKKDGGAYGCTHTSCHCAGGDVLTNFDYVPQYLRWFEEWAED
;
A
#
# COMPACT_ATOMS: atom_id res chain seq x y z
N HIS A 1 -6.01 -24.61 13.99
CA HIS A 1 -6.68 -23.33 14.32
C HIS A 1 -5.64 -22.40 14.90
N HIS A 2 -5.36 -21.27 14.26
CA HIS A 2 -4.56 -20.19 14.85
C HIS A 2 -5.56 -19.20 15.45
N GLU A 3 -5.46 -18.92 16.76
CA GLU A 3 -6.33 -17.96 17.45
C GLU A 3 -6.00 -16.50 17.06
N TYR A 4 -4.81 -16.24 16.50
CA TYR A 4 -4.36 -14.93 16.06
C TYR A 4 -3.55 -15.05 14.75
N GLU A 5 -3.79 -14.16 13.77
CA GLU A 5 -3.04 -14.13 12.49
C GLU A 5 -1.71 -13.35 12.60
N THR A 6 -1.44 -12.70 13.75
CA THR A 6 -0.18 -11.98 14.06
C THR A 6 0.17 -12.11 15.55
N THR A 7 1.46 -11.98 15.87
CA THR A 7 1.99 -12.13 17.25
C THR A 7 2.55 -10.83 17.84
N VAL A 8 2.49 -9.71 17.11
CA VAL A 8 3.17 -8.46 17.49
C VAL A 8 2.22 -7.28 17.73
N THR A 9 0.90 -7.48 17.66
CA THR A 9 -0.09 -6.40 17.84
C THR A 9 -0.63 -6.33 19.27
N THR A 10 -1.30 -5.23 19.59
CA THR A 10 -1.92 -4.93 20.90
C THR A 10 -3.29 -5.60 21.13
N GLY A 11 -3.73 -6.50 20.25
CA GLY A 11 -5.07 -7.12 20.28
C GLY A 11 -6.01 -6.67 19.16
N HIS A 12 -5.61 -5.66 18.37
CA HIS A 12 -6.26 -5.24 17.13
C HIS A 12 -5.54 -5.87 15.93
N SER A 13 -5.90 -7.12 15.61
CA SER A 13 -5.26 -7.88 14.53
C SER A 13 -5.97 -7.75 13.18
N ASP A 14 -7.19 -7.21 13.15
CA ASP A 14 -7.94 -7.01 11.90
C ASP A 14 -7.41 -5.78 11.16
N PRO A 15 -6.78 -5.95 9.97
CA PRO A 15 -6.25 -4.81 9.21
C PRO A 15 -7.30 -3.80 8.75
N CYS A 16 -8.57 -4.22 8.63
CA CYS A 16 -9.66 -3.38 8.16
C CYS A 16 -10.49 -2.75 9.30
N GLU A 17 -10.13 -2.97 10.56
CA GLU A 17 -10.87 -2.43 11.71
C GLU A 17 -10.96 -0.89 11.65
N GLY A 18 -12.18 -0.35 11.74
CA GLY A 18 -12.44 1.08 11.66
C GLY A 18 -12.31 1.70 10.26
N ARG A 19 -12.12 0.87 9.21
CA ARG A 19 -12.13 1.31 7.80
C ARG A 19 -13.56 1.24 7.24
N ALA A 20 -13.84 2.06 6.21
CA ALA A 20 -15.16 2.11 5.60
C ALA A 20 -15.50 0.79 4.87
N GLU A 21 -16.73 0.32 5.04
CA GLU A 21 -17.22 -0.92 4.44
C GLU A 21 -17.55 -0.78 2.94
N ASP A 22 -17.88 0.42 2.48
CA ASP A 22 -18.09 0.75 1.06
C ASP A 22 -16.97 1.71 0.64
N ARG A 23 -16.08 1.29 -0.26
CA ARG A 23 -14.95 2.10 -0.74
C ARG A 23 -15.07 2.49 -2.21
N PHE A 24 -16.18 2.11 -2.85
CA PHE A 24 -16.55 2.48 -4.22
C PHE A 24 -17.85 3.27 -4.22
N SER A 25 -18.03 4.10 -3.19
CA SER A 25 -19.25 4.85 -2.97
C SER A 25 -19.40 5.97 -3.99
N ASP A 26 -20.55 6.04 -4.66
CA ASP A 26 -20.92 7.17 -5.54
C ASP A 26 -21.16 8.48 -4.76
N THR A 27 -21.19 8.41 -3.43
CA THR A 27 -21.55 9.54 -2.54
C THR A 27 -20.39 10.07 -1.70
N GLN A 28 -19.33 9.28 -1.53
CA GLN A 28 -18.16 9.64 -0.73
C GLN A 28 -16.95 9.79 -1.65
N GLY A 29 -16.46 11.04 -1.77
CA GLY A 29 -15.44 11.40 -2.73
C GLY A 29 -14.01 11.39 -2.19
N SER A 30 -13.08 11.67 -3.09
CA SER A 30 -11.66 11.86 -2.79
C SER A 30 -11.42 12.99 -1.79
N GLU A 31 -10.35 12.86 -1.00
CA GLU A 31 -9.86 13.90 -0.11
C GLU A 31 -8.81 14.73 -0.84
N CYS A 32 -8.86 16.07 -0.76
CA CYS A 32 -7.91 16.96 -1.45
C CYS A 32 -7.34 18.06 -0.54
N ASP A 33 -7.72 18.08 0.74
CA ASP A 33 -7.35 19.14 1.69
C ASP A 33 -5.84 19.12 2.00
N ASP A 34 -5.22 20.30 2.01
CA ASP A 34 -3.79 20.49 2.26
C ASP A 34 -3.36 20.14 3.69
N ARG A 35 -4.31 20.04 4.61
CA ARG A 35 -4.07 19.56 5.98
C ARG A 35 -4.00 18.05 6.06
N LYS A 36 -4.48 17.32 5.05
CA LYS A 36 -4.57 15.85 5.03
C LYS A 36 -3.62 15.21 4.02
N ILE A 37 -3.25 15.95 2.98
CA ILE A 37 -2.34 15.48 1.93
C ILE A 37 -1.06 16.30 1.93
N GLU A 38 0.07 15.62 2.07
CA GLU A 38 1.39 16.22 2.00
C GLU A 38 1.67 16.76 0.60
N GLY A 39 2.22 17.99 0.53
CA GLY A 39 2.54 18.66 -0.72
C GLY A 39 1.38 19.45 -1.35
N ASN A 40 0.15 19.27 -0.88
CA ASN A 40 -0.97 20.10 -1.28
C ASN A 40 -0.81 21.52 -0.71
N VAL A 41 -1.25 22.51 -1.48
CA VAL A 41 -1.19 23.92 -1.09
C VAL A 41 -2.60 24.49 -1.06
N GLY A 42 -3.05 24.87 0.13
CA GLY A 42 -4.33 25.55 0.33
C GLY A 42 -4.34 26.98 -0.22
N LYS A 43 -5.55 27.54 -0.34
CA LYS A 43 -5.72 28.92 -0.80
C LYS A 43 -5.11 29.90 0.20
N LYS A 44 -4.00 30.53 -0.17
CA LYS A 44 -3.33 31.56 0.67
C LYS A 44 -4.11 32.89 0.76
N THR A 45 -5.03 33.14 -0.17
CA THR A 45 -5.92 34.33 -0.19
C THR A 45 -7.24 33.99 -0.92
N ASN A 46 -8.24 34.87 -0.86
CA ASN A 46 -9.49 34.78 -1.64
C ASN A 46 -9.29 34.73 -3.18
N LYS A 47 -8.05 34.92 -3.68
CA LYS A 47 -7.68 34.86 -5.09
C LYS A 47 -6.66 33.75 -5.42
N GLY A 48 -6.21 32.97 -4.43
CA GLY A 48 -5.28 31.85 -4.65
C GLY A 48 -6.00 30.61 -5.21
N LYS A 49 -5.31 29.84 -6.05
CA LYS A 49 -5.76 28.49 -6.43
C LYS A 49 -5.25 27.49 -5.39
N SER A 50 -6.10 26.54 -5.05
CA SER A 50 -5.68 25.33 -4.35
C SER A 50 -5.10 24.37 -5.39
N GLU A 51 -3.93 23.81 -5.11
CA GLU A 51 -3.21 22.91 -6.01
C GLU A 51 -2.75 21.69 -5.22
N GLY A 52 -2.89 20.50 -5.79
CA GLY A 52 -2.55 19.29 -5.06
C GLY A 52 -3.10 18.00 -5.65
N ALA A 53 -2.76 16.90 -5.00
CA ALA A 53 -3.31 15.57 -5.25
C ALA A 53 -4.65 15.40 -4.55
N CYS A 54 -5.47 14.48 -5.05
CA CYS A 54 -6.69 14.04 -4.36
C CYS A 54 -6.57 12.55 -4.05
N ALA A 55 -6.56 12.18 -2.78
CA ALA A 55 -6.50 10.80 -2.34
C ALA A 55 -7.86 10.12 -2.59
N PRO A 56 -7.91 9.05 -3.40
CA PRO A 56 -9.15 8.36 -3.71
C PRO A 56 -9.73 7.69 -2.47
N TYR A 57 -11.04 7.52 -2.43
CA TYR A 57 -11.73 7.01 -1.24
C TYR A 57 -11.23 5.61 -0.83
N ARG A 58 -10.92 4.76 -1.81
CA ARG A 58 -10.22 3.47 -1.64
C ARG A 58 -8.93 3.61 -0.81
N ARG A 59 -8.06 4.57 -1.15
CA ARG A 59 -6.79 4.81 -0.44
C ARG A 59 -7.05 5.23 1.01
N LEU A 60 -8.00 6.12 1.25
CA LEU A 60 -8.29 6.64 2.60
C LEU A 60 -8.66 5.52 3.59
N HIS A 61 -9.28 4.46 3.07
CA HIS A 61 -9.75 3.32 3.85
C HIS A 61 -9.01 2.02 3.54
N VAL A 62 -7.73 2.11 3.16
CA VAL A 62 -6.85 0.94 3.01
C VAL A 62 -6.76 0.17 4.34
N CYS A 63 -6.74 -1.16 4.27
CA CYS A 63 -6.65 -2.02 5.45
C CYS A 63 -5.22 -2.11 5.99
N ASP A 64 -4.77 -1.08 6.71
CA ASP A 64 -3.43 -0.95 7.31
C ASP A 64 -3.46 -0.83 8.86
N ARG A 65 -4.61 -1.08 9.50
CA ARG A 65 -4.77 -0.86 10.96
C ARG A 65 -3.82 -1.73 11.79
N ASN A 66 -3.57 -2.96 11.38
CA ASN A 66 -2.65 -3.85 12.07
C ASN A 66 -1.22 -3.28 12.09
N LEU A 67 -0.80 -2.54 11.05
CA LEU A 67 0.52 -1.91 10.96
C LEU A 67 0.68 -0.73 11.93
N GLU A 68 -0.42 -0.03 12.24
CA GLU A 68 -0.46 1.05 13.23
C GLU A 68 -0.21 0.54 14.66
N GLU A 69 -0.55 -0.73 14.92
CA GLU A 69 -0.56 -1.34 16.25
C GLU A 69 0.60 -2.31 16.51
N ILE A 70 1.53 -2.47 15.56
CA ILE A 70 2.74 -3.27 15.76
C ILE A 70 3.56 -2.68 16.90
N LYS A 71 3.95 -3.52 17.87
CA LYS A 71 4.92 -3.16 18.92
C LYS A 71 6.35 -3.34 18.39
N PRO A 72 7.18 -2.28 18.28
CA PRO A 72 8.50 -2.40 17.66
C PRO A 72 9.49 -3.30 18.41
N VAL A 73 9.36 -3.43 19.73
CA VAL A 73 10.40 -4.03 20.61
C VAL A 73 10.85 -5.43 20.17
N ASP A 74 9.94 -6.27 19.66
CA ASP A 74 10.22 -7.67 19.26
C ASP A 74 10.12 -7.93 17.76
N ILE A 75 10.13 -6.87 16.94
CA ILE A 75 9.94 -6.97 15.49
C ILE A 75 11.19 -7.55 14.80
N THR A 76 11.00 -8.49 13.89
CA THR A 76 12.01 -8.98 12.95
C THR A 76 11.56 -8.68 11.52
N ASN A 77 12.48 -8.80 10.55
CA ASN A 77 12.13 -8.70 9.14
C ASN A 77 10.94 -9.60 8.78
N ASP A 78 10.98 -10.86 9.24
CA ASP A 78 9.99 -11.86 8.84
C ASP A 78 8.65 -11.62 9.54
N LYS A 79 8.65 -11.22 10.82
CA LYS A 79 7.42 -10.81 11.52
C LYS A 79 6.78 -9.60 10.85
N PHE A 80 7.59 -8.59 10.51
CA PHE A 80 7.10 -7.41 9.81
C PHE A 80 6.51 -7.76 8.44
N LEU A 81 7.18 -8.64 7.68
CA LEU A 81 6.64 -9.14 6.43
C LEU A 81 5.29 -9.83 6.63
N VAL A 82 5.14 -10.69 7.64
CA VAL A 82 3.85 -11.35 7.95
C VAL A 82 2.73 -10.33 8.16
N ASP A 83 2.96 -9.25 8.91
CA ASP A 83 1.95 -8.21 9.12
C ASP A 83 1.61 -7.43 7.83
N VAL A 84 2.59 -7.19 6.96
CA VAL A 84 2.35 -6.57 5.64
C VAL A 84 1.55 -7.51 4.72
N LEU A 85 1.86 -8.81 4.72
CA LEU A 85 1.11 -9.81 3.98
C LEU A 85 -0.33 -9.94 4.51
N LEU A 86 -0.51 -9.83 5.83
CA LEU A 86 -1.82 -9.83 6.46
C LEU A 86 -2.65 -8.63 6.00
N ALA A 87 -2.08 -7.43 6.05
CA ALA A 87 -2.71 -6.21 5.54
C ALA A 87 -3.13 -6.35 4.07
N ALA A 88 -2.21 -6.80 3.21
CA ALA A 88 -2.46 -7.04 1.80
C ALA A 88 -3.58 -8.05 1.54
N LYS A 89 -3.59 -9.19 2.26
CA LYS A 89 -4.62 -10.23 2.15
C LYS A 89 -6.02 -9.69 2.48
N HIS A 90 -6.13 -8.94 3.58
CA HIS A 90 -7.41 -8.36 4.01
C HIS A 90 -7.87 -7.23 3.09
N GLU A 91 -6.94 -6.38 2.63
CA GLU A 91 -7.21 -5.36 1.62
C GLU A 91 -7.79 -5.96 0.34
N GLY A 92 -7.13 -7.00 -0.20
CA GLY A 92 -7.59 -7.70 -1.40
C GLY A 92 -8.93 -8.41 -1.25
N LYS A 93 -9.17 -9.02 -0.07
CA LYS A 93 -10.48 -9.61 0.26
C LYS A 93 -11.58 -8.56 0.32
N SER A 94 -11.30 -7.40 0.93
CA SER A 94 -12.26 -6.31 1.04
C SER A 94 -12.61 -5.74 -0.33
N ILE A 95 -11.60 -5.41 -1.16
CA ILE A 95 -11.79 -4.96 -2.56
C ILE A 95 -12.65 -5.96 -3.33
N ARG A 96 -12.30 -7.25 -3.31
CA ARG A 96 -13.04 -8.27 -4.07
C ARG A 96 -14.49 -8.40 -3.61
N THR A 97 -14.75 -8.29 -2.31
CA THR A 97 -16.12 -8.37 -1.77
C THR A 97 -16.96 -7.21 -2.27
N GLN A 98 -16.44 -6.00 -2.17
CA GLN A 98 -17.13 -4.78 -2.61
C GLN A 98 -17.27 -4.72 -4.14
N TYR A 99 -16.21 -5.10 -4.88
CA TYR A 99 -16.21 -5.12 -6.35
C TYR A 99 -17.31 -6.04 -6.93
N LYS A 100 -17.60 -7.17 -6.27
CA LYS A 100 -18.72 -8.06 -6.65
C LYS A 100 -20.10 -7.42 -6.46
N GLN A 101 -20.22 -6.44 -5.56
CA GLN A 101 -21.51 -5.79 -5.28
C GLN A 101 -21.83 -4.68 -6.29
N ILE A 102 -20.81 -4.15 -6.96
CA ILE A 102 -20.90 -3.03 -7.91
C ILE A 102 -20.74 -3.47 -9.38
N GLU A 103 -21.08 -4.72 -9.69
CA GLU A 103 -20.72 -5.49 -10.91
C GLU A 103 -20.95 -4.79 -12.27
N ASN A 104 -21.65 -3.65 -12.32
CA ASN A 104 -21.88 -2.83 -13.52
C ASN A 104 -21.49 -1.33 -13.42
N GLY A 105 -20.93 -0.86 -12.30
CA GLY A 105 -20.67 0.57 -12.05
C GLY A 105 -19.21 1.00 -12.21
N TYR A 106 -18.25 0.16 -11.79
CA TYR A 106 -16.84 0.53 -11.77
C TYR A 106 -16.15 0.16 -13.10
N LYS A 107 -15.68 1.16 -13.85
CA LYS A 107 -15.10 0.97 -15.20
C LYS A 107 -13.77 0.21 -15.15
N SER A 108 -12.99 0.40 -14.09
CA SER A 108 -11.69 -0.26 -13.93
C SER A 108 -11.87 -1.72 -13.56
N GLY A 109 -11.12 -2.63 -14.20
CA GLY A 109 -11.16 -4.05 -13.85
C GLY A 109 -10.63 -4.34 -12.44
N LEU A 110 -11.11 -5.41 -11.80
CA LEU A 110 -10.71 -5.85 -10.45
C LEU A 110 -9.17 -5.85 -10.25
N CYS A 111 -8.42 -6.37 -11.22
CA CYS A 111 -6.96 -6.45 -11.10
C CYS A 111 -6.29 -5.06 -11.11
N THR A 112 -6.86 -4.07 -11.80
CA THR A 112 -6.40 -2.67 -11.79
C THR A 112 -6.60 -2.06 -10.41
N VAL A 113 -7.77 -2.28 -9.80
CA VAL A 113 -8.07 -1.81 -8.44
C VAL A 113 -7.15 -2.44 -7.41
N LEU A 114 -6.87 -3.74 -7.54
CA LEU A 114 -5.88 -4.43 -6.70
C LEU A 114 -4.46 -3.86 -6.89
N ALA A 115 -4.07 -3.52 -8.12
CA ALA A 115 -2.79 -2.88 -8.41
C ALA A 115 -2.67 -1.47 -7.78
N ARG A 116 -3.75 -0.70 -7.80
CA ARG A 116 -3.82 0.61 -7.11
C ARG A 116 -3.56 0.47 -5.61
N SER A 117 -4.27 -0.45 -4.94
CA SER A 117 -4.04 -0.70 -3.49
C SER A 117 -2.67 -1.31 -3.20
N PHE A 118 -2.14 -2.17 -4.06
CA PHE A 118 -0.79 -2.69 -3.93
C PHE A 118 0.26 -1.58 -3.98
N ALA A 119 0.14 -0.65 -4.92
CA ALA A 119 1.04 0.49 -5.05
C ALA A 119 0.95 1.43 -3.84
N ASP A 120 -0.25 1.66 -3.32
CA ASP A 120 -0.45 2.48 -2.12
C ASP A 120 0.13 1.83 -0.85
N ILE A 121 -0.03 0.51 -0.66
CA ILE A 121 0.67 -0.22 0.40
C ILE A 121 2.19 -0.06 0.22
N GLY A 122 2.70 -0.17 -1.00
CA GLY A 122 4.10 0.05 -1.32
C GLY A 122 4.59 1.45 -0.92
N ASP A 123 3.80 2.50 -1.20
CA ASP A 123 4.14 3.87 -0.79
C ASP A 123 4.09 4.08 0.71
N ILE A 124 3.14 3.47 1.42
CA ILE A 124 3.08 3.48 2.89
C ILE A 124 4.38 2.87 3.46
N ILE A 125 4.74 1.66 3.02
CA ILE A 125 5.94 0.97 3.51
C ILE A 125 7.21 1.74 3.18
N ARG A 126 7.29 2.32 1.97
CA ARG A 126 8.45 3.10 1.51
C ARG A 126 8.53 4.50 2.12
N GLY A 127 7.51 4.96 2.84
CA GLY A 127 7.44 6.32 3.38
C GLY A 127 7.29 7.40 2.30
N LYS A 128 6.66 7.06 1.17
CA LYS A 128 6.38 7.93 0.03
C LYS A 128 4.91 8.35 -0.07
N ASP A 129 4.08 7.81 0.81
CA ASP A 129 2.65 8.05 0.79
C ASP A 129 2.30 9.49 1.21
N LEU A 130 1.49 10.14 0.39
CA LEU A 130 1.07 11.53 0.55
C LEU A 130 -0.08 11.69 1.54
N CYS A 131 -0.79 10.63 1.95
CA CYS A 131 -1.85 10.69 2.97
C CYS A 131 -1.27 10.80 4.39
N SER A 132 -0.29 11.68 4.57
CA SER A 132 0.52 11.83 5.78
C SER A 132 0.23 13.14 6.53
N GLY A 133 -0.85 13.86 6.19
CA GLY A 133 -1.24 15.11 6.86
C GLY A 133 -1.54 14.95 8.36
N ASN A 134 -2.15 15.95 9.00
CA ASN A 134 -2.40 16.01 10.46
C ASN A 134 -3.36 14.92 11.01
N ASN A 135 -3.64 13.86 10.25
CA ASN A 135 -4.35 12.68 10.71
C ASN A 135 -3.46 11.88 11.68
N ARG A 136 -3.88 11.86 12.95
CA ARG A 136 -3.19 11.19 14.06
C ARG A 136 -2.86 9.73 13.77
N GLU A 137 -3.73 9.00 13.05
CA GLU A 137 -3.53 7.58 12.72
C GLU A 137 -2.39 7.39 11.72
N LYS A 138 -2.37 8.18 10.64
CA LYS A 138 -1.34 8.09 9.60
C LYS A 138 0.03 8.57 10.10
N VAL A 139 0.05 9.61 10.94
CA VAL A 139 1.27 10.03 11.66
C VAL A 139 1.77 8.94 12.62
N LYS A 140 0.85 8.23 13.31
CA LYS A 140 1.22 7.09 14.17
C LYS A 140 1.84 5.96 13.34
N LEU A 141 1.22 5.60 12.22
CA LEU A 141 1.72 4.58 11.30
C LEU A 141 3.14 4.87 10.83
N GLU A 142 3.37 6.06 10.26
CA GLU A 142 4.67 6.41 9.69
C GLU A 142 5.77 6.47 10.77
N ASN A 143 5.45 7.01 11.96
CA ASN A 143 6.38 6.95 13.10
C ASN A 143 6.67 5.51 13.55
N ASN A 144 5.68 4.61 13.47
CA ASN A 144 5.88 3.21 13.79
C ASN A 144 6.80 2.53 12.77
N LEU A 145 6.59 2.79 11.47
CA LEU A 145 7.45 2.29 10.40
C LEU A 145 8.89 2.78 10.55
N LYS A 146 9.12 4.07 10.89
CA LYS A 146 10.48 4.58 11.17
C LYS A 146 11.18 3.79 12.27
N LYS A 147 10.46 3.48 13.36
CA LYS A 147 10.99 2.67 14.46
C LYS A 147 11.26 1.22 14.05
N ILE A 148 10.34 0.59 13.33
CA ILE A 148 10.50 -0.79 12.83
C ILE A 148 11.73 -0.89 11.94
N PHE A 149 11.88 0.00 10.96
CA PHE A 149 13.03 0.01 10.08
C PHE A 149 14.33 0.35 10.79
N GLY A 150 14.31 1.21 11.82
CA GLY A 150 15.47 1.42 12.70
C GLY A 150 15.90 0.15 13.44
N ILE A 151 14.96 -0.68 13.90
CA ILE A 151 15.26 -1.97 14.54
C ILE A 151 15.78 -2.99 13.54
N ILE A 152 15.17 -3.07 12.34
CA ILE A 152 15.64 -3.93 11.25
C ILE A 152 17.07 -3.54 10.87
N TYR A 153 17.35 -2.25 10.69
CA TYR A 153 18.69 -1.73 10.43
C TYR A 153 19.67 -2.08 11.56
N GLY A 154 19.27 -1.90 12.82
CA GLY A 154 20.10 -2.25 13.98
C GLY A 154 20.48 -3.73 14.02
N LYS A 155 19.57 -4.63 13.64
CA LYS A 155 19.85 -6.08 13.52
C LYS A 155 20.77 -6.38 12.32
N LEU A 156 20.52 -5.76 11.17
CA LEU A 156 21.37 -5.86 9.99
C LEU A 156 22.81 -5.42 10.30
N LYS A 157 22.97 -4.29 11.00
CA LYS A 157 24.26 -3.72 11.41
C LYS A 157 25.05 -4.63 12.35
N LYS A 158 24.36 -5.39 13.22
CA LYS A 158 24.98 -6.38 14.12
C LYS A 158 25.41 -7.65 13.39
N ASN A 159 24.63 -8.10 12.41
CA ASN A 159 24.86 -9.37 11.71
C ASN A 159 25.76 -9.25 10.47
N ASN A 160 26.05 -8.03 10.02
CA ASN A 160 26.88 -7.77 8.84
C ASN A 160 28.01 -6.79 9.19
N ASN A 161 29.25 -7.09 8.79
CA ASN A 161 30.42 -6.24 9.02
C ASN A 161 30.76 -5.32 7.83
N ASN A 162 29.99 -5.37 6.74
CA ASN A 162 30.20 -4.53 5.58
C ASN A 162 29.86 -3.06 5.88
N VAL A 163 30.90 -2.22 5.94
CA VAL A 163 30.78 -0.79 6.23
C VAL A 163 30.02 -0.05 5.14
N ALA A 164 30.18 -0.43 3.86
CA ALA A 164 29.50 0.24 2.75
C ALA A 164 27.97 0.09 2.84
N ILE A 165 27.48 -1.10 3.19
CA ILE A 165 26.03 -1.34 3.37
C ILE A 165 25.48 -0.53 4.56
N LYS A 166 26.24 -0.42 5.65
CA LYS A 166 25.85 0.38 6.82
C LYS A 166 25.72 1.85 6.44
N THR A 167 26.76 2.41 5.81
CA THR A 167 26.76 3.81 5.38
C THR A 167 25.63 4.09 4.38
N TYR A 168 25.39 3.17 3.45
CA TYR A 168 24.32 3.29 2.46
C TYR A 168 22.93 3.46 3.10
N TYR A 169 22.60 2.67 4.13
CA TYR A 169 21.30 2.79 4.80
C TYR A 169 21.24 3.80 5.95
N GLU A 170 22.38 4.28 6.46
CA GLU A 170 22.42 5.23 7.58
C GLU A 170 22.25 6.69 7.13
N GLN A 171 22.52 6.98 5.85
CA GLN A 171 22.52 8.35 5.30
C GLN A 171 21.16 9.07 5.35
N ASP A 172 20.07 8.32 5.37
CA ASP A 172 18.70 8.83 5.42
C ASP A 172 17.98 8.45 6.72
N ALA A 173 18.73 8.07 7.76
CA ALA A 173 18.20 7.90 9.11
C ALA A 173 17.62 9.24 9.62
N PRO A 174 16.49 9.22 10.36
CA PRO A 174 15.76 8.06 10.85
C PRO A 174 14.66 7.54 9.91
N ASN A 175 14.60 8.02 8.66
CA ASN A 175 13.54 7.61 7.73
C ASN A 175 13.86 6.27 7.05
N TYR A 176 15.15 6.02 6.77
CA TYR A 176 15.63 4.78 6.16
C TYR A 176 15.01 4.48 4.79
N TYR A 177 14.73 5.50 3.97
CA TYR A 177 14.08 5.37 2.66
C TYR A 177 14.75 4.34 1.75
N GLN A 178 16.08 4.27 1.72
CA GLN A 178 16.81 3.29 0.91
C GLN A 178 16.56 1.87 1.38
N LEU A 179 16.66 1.63 2.69
CA LEU A 179 16.36 0.33 3.27
C LEU A 179 14.89 -0.06 3.02
N ARG A 180 13.96 0.89 3.15
CA ARG A 180 12.54 0.66 2.88
C ARG A 180 12.26 0.34 1.42
N ASN A 181 12.91 1.03 0.47
CA ASN A 181 12.77 0.76 -0.96
C ASN A 181 13.31 -0.64 -1.31
N ASP A 182 14.51 -1.00 -0.83
CA ASP A 182 15.09 -2.33 -1.06
C ASP A 182 14.25 -3.44 -0.40
N TRP A 183 13.72 -3.16 0.79
CA TRP A 183 12.81 -4.07 1.48
C TRP A 183 11.53 -4.30 0.68
N TRP A 184 10.92 -3.23 0.13
CA TRP A 184 9.75 -3.38 -0.72
C TRP A 184 10.08 -4.21 -1.95
N GLU A 185 11.13 -3.86 -2.70
CA GLU A 185 11.51 -4.59 -3.92
C GLU A 185 11.74 -6.08 -3.66
N ARG A 186 12.41 -6.42 -2.56
CA ARG A 186 12.64 -7.82 -2.16
C ARG A 186 11.36 -8.60 -1.84
N ASN A 187 10.32 -7.91 -1.36
CA ASN A 187 9.12 -8.56 -0.81
C ASN A 187 7.86 -8.34 -1.65
N ARG A 188 7.87 -7.41 -2.61
CA ARG A 188 6.69 -6.98 -3.40
C ARG A 188 5.97 -8.14 -4.07
N GLN A 189 6.71 -9.17 -4.49
CA GLN A 189 6.13 -10.38 -5.08
C GLN A 189 5.24 -11.15 -4.10
N GLN A 190 5.67 -11.28 -2.84
CA GLN A 190 4.87 -11.96 -1.81
C GLN A 190 3.65 -11.11 -1.44
N VAL A 191 3.81 -9.79 -1.38
CA VAL A 191 2.71 -8.85 -1.12
C VAL A 191 1.67 -8.89 -2.25
N TRP A 192 2.12 -8.97 -3.51
CA TRP A 192 1.24 -9.15 -4.66
C TRP A 192 0.44 -10.46 -4.55
N ASN A 193 1.09 -11.58 -4.24
CA ASN A 193 0.42 -12.86 -4.04
C ASN A 193 -0.61 -12.82 -2.90
N ALA A 194 -0.36 -12.04 -1.85
CA ALA A 194 -1.28 -11.88 -0.74
C ALA A 194 -2.52 -11.05 -1.13
N ILE A 195 -2.34 -9.90 -1.81
CA ILE A 195 -3.46 -9.02 -2.19
C ILE A 195 -4.35 -9.62 -3.27
N THR A 196 -3.80 -10.39 -4.20
CA THR A 196 -4.57 -11.11 -5.23
C THR A 196 -5.14 -12.44 -4.74
N CYS A 197 -4.85 -12.85 -3.49
CA CYS A 197 -5.30 -14.11 -2.94
C CYS A 197 -6.83 -14.24 -3.01
N GLY A 198 -7.32 -15.24 -3.74
CA GLY A 198 -8.75 -15.47 -3.96
C GLY A 198 -9.37 -14.65 -5.09
N ALA A 199 -8.57 -13.96 -5.91
CA ALA A 199 -9.05 -13.36 -7.15
C ALA A 199 -9.62 -14.43 -8.12
N PRO A 200 -10.76 -14.18 -8.79
CA PRO A 200 -11.35 -15.12 -9.75
C PRO A 200 -10.37 -15.52 -10.86
N LYS A 201 -10.43 -16.76 -11.34
CA LYS A 201 -9.49 -17.27 -12.36
C LYS A 201 -9.54 -16.48 -13.67
N ASP A 202 -10.70 -15.96 -14.01
CA ASP A 202 -11.00 -15.16 -15.18
C ASP A 202 -10.70 -13.66 -15.00
N ALA A 203 -10.37 -13.21 -13.78
CA ALA A 203 -9.90 -11.86 -13.53
C ALA A 203 -8.52 -11.65 -14.17
N LYS A 204 -8.46 -10.74 -15.14
CA LYS A 204 -7.26 -10.43 -15.92
C LYS A 204 -6.87 -8.97 -15.71
N TYR A 205 -5.59 -8.74 -15.49
CA TYR A 205 -4.99 -7.41 -15.63
C TYR A 205 -4.94 -7.08 -17.13
N LEU A 206 -5.70 -6.08 -17.57
CA LEU A 206 -5.80 -5.70 -18.98
C LEU A 206 -5.12 -4.35 -19.20
N GLU A 207 -4.03 -4.34 -19.95
CA GLU A 207 -3.87 -3.32 -20.99
C GLU A 207 -4.10 -4.06 -22.31
N LYS A 208 -5.24 -3.83 -22.97
CA LYS A 208 -5.36 -4.22 -24.38
C LYS A 208 -4.77 -3.08 -25.20
N LYS A 209 -3.49 -3.14 -25.51
CA LYS A 209 -2.95 -2.62 -26.77
C LYS A 209 -1.88 -3.56 -27.32
N ASP A 210 -2.13 -3.95 -28.56
CA ASP A 210 -1.26 -4.61 -29.51
C ASP A 210 -1.10 -6.13 -29.38
N GLY A 211 -1.47 -6.81 -30.47
CA GLY A 211 -1.57 -8.25 -30.55
C GLY A 211 -0.24 -8.94 -30.30
N GLY A 212 -0.25 -9.85 -29.32
CA GLY A 212 0.80 -10.84 -29.09
C GLY A 212 1.87 -10.40 -28.09
N ALA A 213 2.06 -11.23 -27.06
CA ALA A 213 3.20 -11.23 -26.13
C ALA A 213 3.14 -10.27 -24.92
N TYR A 214 2.13 -10.42 -24.06
CA TYR A 214 2.46 -10.46 -22.63
C TYR A 214 3.02 -11.86 -22.37
N GLY A 215 4.27 -11.96 -21.92
CA GLY A 215 5.04 -13.21 -21.86
C GLY A 215 4.52 -14.29 -20.91
N CYS A 216 3.24 -14.27 -20.53
CA CYS A 216 2.62 -15.23 -19.62
C CYS A 216 1.10 -15.32 -19.80
N THR A 217 0.50 -16.44 -19.38
CA THR A 217 -0.96 -16.60 -19.29
C THR A 217 -1.48 -15.88 -18.05
N HIS A 218 -2.44 -14.96 -18.20
CA HIS A 218 -3.05 -14.21 -17.09
C HIS A 218 -4.17 -15.01 -16.43
N THR A 219 -4.07 -15.28 -15.13
CA THR A 219 -5.10 -15.92 -14.30
C THR A 219 -5.09 -15.35 -12.89
N SER A 220 -6.25 -15.04 -12.30
CA SER A 220 -6.34 -14.53 -10.92
C SER A 220 -5.44 -13.31 -10.66
N CYS A 221 -5.38 -12.38 -11.62
CA CYS A 221 -4.48 -11.21 -11.56
C CYS A 221 -2.98 -11.56 -11.45
N HIS A 222 -2.56 -12.74 -11.89
CA HIS A 222 -1.15 -13.17 -11.98
C HIS A 222 -0.75 -13.62 -13.38
N CYS A 223 0.54 -13.53 -13.67
CA CYS A 223 1.18 -14.42 -14.64
C CYS A 223 1.13 -15.87 -14.12
N ALA A 224 1.01 -16.86 -14.98
CA ALA A 224 1.12 -18.27 -14.59
C ALA A 224 2.42 -18.62 -13.81
N GLY A 225 3.49 -17.83 -13.97
CA GLY A 225 4.75 -17.95 -13.21
C GLY A 225 4.75 -17.29 -11.83
N GLY A 226 3.66 -16.62 -11.44
CA GLY A 226 3.52 -15.90 -10.17
C GLY A 226 3.90 -14.43 -10.23
N ASP A 227 4.60 -13.97 -11.28
CA ASP A 227 5.16 -12.61 -11.38
C ASP A 227 4.15 -11.48 -11.13
N VAL A 228 4.62 -10.38 -10.51
CA VAL A 228 3.85 -9.14 -10.37
C VAL A 228 3.52 -8.58 -11.76
N LEU A 229 2.22 -8.49 -12.06
CA LEU A 229 1.73 -8.06 -13.38
C LEU A 229 1.81 -6.56 -13.62
N THR A 230 2.33 -5.80 -12.67
CA THR A 230 2.23 -4.35 -12.67
C THR A 230 3.51 -3.70 -12.17
N ASN A 231 3.86 -2.56 -12.78
CA ASN A 231 4.87 -1.64 -12.27
C ASN A 231 4.21 -0.39 -11.68
N PHE A 232 2.93 -0.47 -11.34
CA PHE A 232 2.16 0.66 -10.81
C PHE A 232 2.74 1.17 -9.49
N ASP A 233 3.36 0.31 -8.68
CA ASP A 233 4.14 0.69 -7.49
C ASP A 233 5.42 1.48 -7.81
N TYR A 234 5.81 1.62 -9.08
CA TYR A 234 6.90 2.50 -9.51
C TYR A 234 6.42 3.80 -10.16
N VAL A 235 5.11 3.96 -10.38
CA VAL A 235 4.51 5.20 -10.89
C VAL A 235 4.31 6.18 -9.72
N PRO A 236 4.60 7.48 -9.85
CA PRO A 236 4.36 8.48 -8.80
C PRO A 236 2.89 8.50 -8.32
N GLN A 237 2.68 8.53 -6.99
CA GLN A 237 1.34 8.43 -6.39
C GLN A 237 0.32 9.44 -6.92
N TYR A 238 0.73 10.69 -7.13
CA TYR A 238 -0.13 11.72 -7.72
C TYR A 238 -0.73 11.29 -9.08
N LEU A 239 0.07 10.69 -9.97
CA LEU A 239 -0.41 10.26 -11.29
C LEU A 239 -1.38 9.08 -11.18
N ARG A 240 -1.15 8.19 -10.22
CA ARG A 240 -2.03 7.03 -9.99
C ARG A 240 -3.39 7.46 -9.45
N TRP A 241 -3.39 8.40 -8.51
CA TRP A 241 -4.64 8.95 -7.98
C TRP A 241 -5.38 9.81 -9.00
N PHE A 242 -4.65 10.55 -9.84
CA PHE A 242 -5.26 11.32 -10.93
C PHE A 242 -5.91 10.42 -11.98
N GLU A 243 -5.27 9.30 -12.32
CA GLU A 243 -5.82 8.29 -13.22
C GLU A 243 -7.05 7.59 -12.63
N GLU A 244 -7.02 7.21 -11.34
CA GLU A 244 -8.19 6.64 -10.64
C GLU A 244 -9.37 7.62 -10.62
N TRP A 245 -9.13 8.89 -10.28
CA TRP A 245 -10.17 9.93 -10.28
C TRP A 245 -10.80 10.17 -11.67
N ALA A 246 -10.05 9.96 -12.75
CA ALA A 246 -10.58 10.12 -14.10
C ALA A 246 -11.44 8.93 -14.56
N GLU A 247 -11.32 7.77 -13.90
CA GLU A 247 -12.07 6.55 -14.21
C GLU A 247 -13.37 6.41 -13.39
N ASP A 248 -13.36 6.92 -12.16
CA ASP A 248 -14.54 7.11 -11.28
C ASP A 248 -15.56 8.10 -11.92
#